data_AF-A0A8T6VRS2-F1
#
_entry.id   AF-A0A8T6VRS2-F1
#
_cell.length_a   1.000
_cell.length_b   1.000
_cell.length_c   1.000
_cell.angle_alpha   90.00
_cell.angle_beta   90.00
_cell.angle_gamma   90.00
#
_symmetry.space_group_name_H-M   'P 1'
#
loop_
_entity.id
_entity.type
_entity.pdbx_description
1 polymer ?
#
loop_
_entity_poly.entity_id
_entity_poly.type
_entity_poly.pdbx_seq_one_letter_code
_entity_poly.pdbx_strand_id
1 'polypeptide(L)'
;MLKNIIIHPGMPKTGTSALQSRLQQNRRALAKKGVFYPVTISPLENLYWTLESHHLLFYSLAGYGESSAFSPQRFMEWVEEVCEFYDINTMILSAENIWWLPFLVFKEENLKEDEYWERKEEFFQKISCLFNKFNTQILIYLRRQDYWFESW
;
A
#
# COMPACT_ATOMS: atom_id res chain seq x y z
N MET A 1 -9.26 16.17 9.97
CA MET A 1 -9.92 15.73 8.72
C MET A 1 -8.86 15.42 7.67
N LEU A 2 -8.85 14.19 7.12
CA LEU A 2 -7.84 13.71 6.18
C LEU A 2 -7.87 14.48 4.85
N LYS A 3 -6.70 14.93 4.38
CA LYS A 3 -6.56 15.72 3.14
C LYS A 3 -5.50 15.14 2.21
N ASN A 4 -4.40 14.66 2.78
CA ASN A 4 -3.24 14.19 2.03
C ASN A 4 -3.04 12.69 2.20
N ILE A 5 -2.70 12.01 1.11
CA ILE A 5 -2.30 10.60 1.14
C ILE A 5 -0.91 10.48 0.51
N ILE A 6 0.02 9.86 1.23
CA ILE A 6 1.34 9.52 0.71
C ILE A 6 1.37 8.01 0.49
N ILE A 7 1.60 7.58 -0.74
CA ILE A 7 1.73 6.17 -1.10
C ILE A 7 3.21 5.88 -1.42
N HIS A 8 3.79 4.96 -0.66
CA HIS A 8 5.12 4.42 -0.88
C HIS A 8 5.00 3.00 -1.45
N PRO A 9 5.11 2.81 -2.78
CA PRO A 9 5.02 1.50 -3.42
C PRO A 9 6.28 0.64 -3.22
N GLY A 10 7.37 1.21 -2.68
CA GLY A 10 8.60 0.53 -2.25
C GLY A 10 9.11 -0.57 -3.17
N MET A 11 10.03 -0.25 -4.08
CA MET A 11 10.70 -1.29 -4.87
C MET A 11 11.40 -2.31 -3.93
N PRO A 12 11.35 -3.62 -4.21
CA PRO A 12 12.11 -4.60 -3.43
C PRO A 12 13.59 -4.24 -3.33
N LYS A 13 14.18 -4.46 -2.15
CA LYS A 13 15.60 -4.19 -1.83
C LYS A 13 16.00 -2.70 -1.85
N THR A 14 15.05 -1.80 -1.57
CA THR A 14 15.31 -0.36 -1.37
C THR A 14 15.16 0.09 0.09
N GLY A 15 15.23 -0.84 1.05
CA GLY A 15 15.08 -0.53 2.48
C GLY A 15 13.62 -0.34 2.93
N THR A 16 12.65 -0.79 2.14
CA THR A 16 11.23 -0.61 2.44
C THR A 16 10.82 -1.24 3.78
N SER A 17 11.29 -2.45 4.10
CA SER A 17 10.98 -3.07 5.40
C SER A 17 11.51 -2.26 6.59
N ALA A 18 12.69 -1.64 6.45
CA ALA A 18 13.23 -0.74 7.47
C ALA A 18 12.35 0.53 7.63
N LEU A 19 11.89 1.10 6.51
CA LEU A 19 10.97 2.24 6.53
C LEU A 19 9.62 1.86 7.18
N GLN A 20 9.02 0.74 6.76
CA GLN A 20 7.74 0.22 7.28
C GLN A 20 7.82 -0.03 8.79
N SER A 21 8.88 -0.70 9.26
CA SER A 21 9.10 -0.97 10.68
C SER A 21 9.26 0.33 11.48
N ARG A 22 10.02 1.31 10.96
CA ARG A 22 10.16 2.62 11.61
C ARG A 22 8.84 3.40 11.67
N LEU A 23 8.03 3.39 10.61
CA LEU A 23 6.72 4.03 10.59
C LEU A 23 5.76 3.35 11.59
N GLN A 24 5.76 2.02 11.63
CA GLN A 24 4.96 1.23 12.58
C GLN A 24 5.32 1.53 14.03
N GLN A 25 6.61 1.47 14.39
CA GLN A 25 7.10 1.76 15.74
C GLN A 25 6.76 3.18 16.21
N ASN A 26 6.62 4.13 15.28
CA ASN A 26 6.40 5.55 15.57
C ASN A 26 4.97 6.02 15.35
N ARG A 27 3.99 5.14 15.14
CA ARG A 27 2.57 5.50 14.93
C ARG A 27 2.05 6.57 15.88
N ARG A 28 2.31 6.42 17.18
CA ARG A 28 1.88 7.38 18.21
C ARG A 28 2.54 8.75 18.04
N ALA A 29 3.82 8.78 17.69
CA ALA A 29 4.56 10.02 17.47
C ALA A 29 4.13 10.70 16.17
N LEU A 30 3.82 9.92 15.12
CA LEU A 30 3.26 10.41 13.87
C LEU A 30 1.87 11.02 14.08
N ALA A 31 0.99 10.33 14.81
CA ALA A 31 -0.37 10.80 15.07
C ALA A 31 -0.38 12.14 15.80
N LYS A 32 0.50 12.34 16.79
CA LYS A 32 0.70 13.64 17.46
C LYS A 32 1.13 14.77 16.53
N LYS A 33 1.66 14.45 15.34
CA LYS A 33 2.05 15.40 14.29
C LYS A 33 1.02 15.49 13.16
N GLY A 34 -0.18 14.92 13.35
CA GLY A 34 -1.24 14.92 12.34
C GLY A 34 -1.01 13.93 11.19
N VAL A 35 -0.16 12.92 11.40
CA VAL A 35 0.17 11.88 10.41
C VAL A 35 -0.30 10.52 10.89
N PHE A 36 -1.10 9.83 10.10
CA PHE A 36 -1.60 8.49 10.39
C PHE A 36 -0.87 7.44 9.57
N TYR A 37 -0.45 6.36 10.23
CA TYR A 37 0.10 5.16 9.60
C TYR A 37 -0.77 3.98 10.04
N PRO A 38 -1.82 3.63 9.27
CA PRO A 38 -2.82 2.68 9.69
C PRO A 38 -2.28 1.25 9.80
N VAL A 39 -3.14 0.36 10.30
CA VAL A 39 -2.95 -1.09 10.26
C VAL A 39 -3.91 -1.67 9.24
N THR A 40 -3.51 -2.73 8.54
CA THR A 40 -4.41 -3.53 7.72
C THR A 40 -4.52 -4.91 8.34
N ILE A 41 -5.69 -5.23 8.88
CA ILE A 41 -5.96 -6.50 9.58
C ILE A 41 -6.93 -7.32 8.71
N SER A 42 -6.61 -8.60 8.50
CA SER A 42 -7.51 -9.50 7.79
C SER A 42 -8.73 -9.84 8.67
N PRO A 43 -9.95 -9.91 8.09
CA PRO A 43 -11.10 -10.44 8.79
C PRO A 43 -11.06 -11.96 8.98
N LEU A 44 -10.15 -12.66 8.29
CA LEU A 44 -10.00 -14.12 8.37
C LEU A 44 -8.94 -14.48 9.43
N GLU A 45 -9.30 -15.35 10.38
CA GLU A 45 -8.45 -15.73 11.53
C GLU A 45 -7.08 -16.28 11.13
N ASN A 46 -6.95 -16.90 9.95
CA ASN A 46 -5.73 -17.57 9.49
C ASN A 46 -4.95 -16.80 8.40
N LEU A 47 -5.40 -15.60 8.01
CA LEU A 47 -4.72 -14.83 6.99
C LEU A 47 -3.71 -13.86 7.61
N TYR A 48 -2.62 -13.61 6.88
CA TYR A 48 -1.51 -12.74 7.24
C TYR A 48 -1.95 -11.41 7.90
N TRP A 49 -1.41 -11.13 9.09
CA TRP A 49 -1.53 -9.83 9.74
C TRP A 49 -0.37 -8.95 9.27
N THR A 50 -0.58 -8.07 8.29
CA THR A 50 0.44 -7.07 7.95
C THR A 50 0.31 -5.88 8.89
N LEU A 51 0.95 -6.00 10.05
CA LEU A 51 0.99 -4.92 11.05
C LEU A 51 1.93 -3.79 10.66
N GLU A 52 2.91 -4.04 9.79
CA GLU A 52 3.93 -3.07 9.39
C GLU A 52 3.73 -2.50 7.98
N SER A 53 3.11 -3.26 7.09
CA SER A 53 2.86 -2.88 5.69
C SER A 53 1.38 -2.87 5.36
N HIS A 54 1.03 -2.28 4.22
CA HIS A 54 -0.34 -2.17 3.74
C HIS A 54 -0.65 -3.17 2.63
N HIS A 55 0.11 -4.28 2.57
CA HIS A 55 0.00 -5.24 1.45
C HIS A 55 -1.42 -5.75 1.28
N LEU A 56 -2.14 -5.99 2.38
CA LEU A 56 -3.50 -6.51 2.35
C LEU A 56 -4.49 -5.59 1.60
N LEU A 57 -4.37 -4.27 1.77
CA LEU A 57 -5.18 -3.30 1.03
C LEU A 57 -4.95 -3.44 -0.48
N PHE A 58 -3.69 -3.50 -0.91
CA PHE A 58 -3.36 -3.56 -2.33
C PHE A 58 -3.59 -4.95 -2.93
N TYR A 59 -3.46 -6.02 -2.16
CA TYR A 59 -3.89 -7.35 -2.59
C TYR A 59 -5.40 -7.42 -2.81
N SER A 60 -6.19 -6.81 -1.93
CA SER A 60 -7.64 -6.71 -2.12
C SER A 60 -8.00 -5.93 -3.38
N LEU A 61 -7.36 -4.77 -3.61
CA LEU A 61 -7.57 -3.97 -4.84
C LEU A 61 -7.17 -4.73 -6.11
N ALA A 62 -6.12 -5.55 -6.05
CA ALA A 62 -5.71 -6.43 -7.14
C ALA A 62 -6.61 -7.66 -7.32
N GLY A 63 -7.56 -7.92 -6.42
CA GLY A 63 -8.42 -9.11 -6.45
C GLY A 63 -7.68 -10.41 -6.12
N TYR A 64 -6.63 -10.33 -5.30
CA TYR A 64 -5.75 -11.46 -5.05
C TYR A 64 -6.28 -12.41 -3.96
N GLY A 65 -6.77 -13.58 -4.36
CA GLY A 65 -7.13 -14.70 -3.47
C GLY A 65 -8.06 -14.32 -2.31
N GLU A 66 -7.80 -14.87 -1.12
CA GLU A 66 -8.56 -14.62 0.11
C GLU A 66 -8.44 -13.17 0.62
N SER A 67 -7.48 -12.39 0.13
CA SER A 67 -7.37 -10.96 0.48
C SER A 67 -8.56 -10.14 -0.04
N SER A 68 -9.33 -10.67 -0.99
CA SER A 68 -10.62 -10.10 -1.42
C SER A 68 -11.64 -9.97 -0.29
N ALA A 69 -11.50 -10.72 0.81
CA ALA A 69 -12.34 -10.56 2.00
C ALA A 69 -12.09 -9.24 2.74
N PHE A 70 -10.89 -8.64 2.61
CA PHE A 70 -10.61 -7.31 3.12
C PHE A 70 -11.33 -6.27 2.26
N SER A 71 -12.11 -5.37 2.87
CA SER A 71 -12.83 -4.31 2.15
C SER A 71 -12.03 -3.00 2.14
N PRO A 72 -11.53 -2.53 0.98
CA PRO A 72 -10.86 -1.23 0.88
C PRO A 72 -11.77 -0.07 1.29
N GLN A 73 -13.07 -0.16 1.01
CA GLN A 73 -14.05 0.86 1.38
C GLN A 73 -14.21 0.97 2.89
N ARG A 74 -14.45 -0.14 3.59
CA ARG A 74 -14.54 -0.15 5.07
C ARG A 74 -13.24 0.31 5.73
N PHE A 75 -12.10 -0.04 5.15
CA PHE A 75 -10.81 0.47 5.60
C PHE A 75 -10.75 2.00 5.51
N MET A 76 -11.20 2.59 4.40
CA MET A 76 -11.21 4.04 4.23
C MET A 76 -12.22 4.74 5.13
N GLU A 77 -13.41 4.16 5.34
CA GLU A 77 -14.40 4.66 6.29
C GLU A 77 -13.79 4.76 7.70
N TRP A 78 -13.17 3.68 8.17
CA TRP A 78 -12.48 3.65 9.46
C TRP A 78 -11.32 4.67 9.53
N VAL A 79 -10.49 4.76 8.49
CA VAL A 79 -9.41 5.75 8.41
C VAL A 79 -9.95 7.17 8.55
N GLU A 80 -11.04 7.49 7.86
CA GLU A 80 -11.64 8.82 7.88
C GLU A 80 -12.21 9.15 9.26
N GLU A 81 -12.92 8.22 9.89
CA GLU A 81 -13.42 8.36 11.28
C GLU A 81 -12.29 8.65 12.27
N VAL A 82 -11.20 7.87 12.20
CA VAL A 82 -10.03 8.06 13.06
C VAL A 82 -9.37 9.41 12.78
N CYS A 83 -9.22 9.78 11.51
CA CYS A 83 -8.57 11.05 11.15
C CYS A 83 -9.42 12.27 11.50
N GLU A 84 -10.74 12.14 11.52
CA GLU A 84 -11.64 13.16 12.03
C GLU A 84 -11.54 13.29 13.55
N PHE A 85 -11.66 12.17 14.28
CA PHE A 85 -11.63 12.17 15.74
C PHE A 85 -10.32 12.71 16.33
N TYR A 86 -9.18 12.38 15.72
CA TYR A 86 -7.85 12.79 16.20
C TYR A 86 -7.26 14.01 15.50
N ASP A 87 -8.05 14.72 14.68
CA ASP A 87 -7.59 15.85 13.85
C ASP A 87 -6.32 15.57 13.03
N ILE A 88 -6.28 14.38 12.43
CA ILE A 88 -5.20 13.98 11.51
C ILE A 88 -5.54 14.51 10.12
N ASN A 89 -4.52 14.99 9.40
CA ASN A 89 -4.65 15.56 8.07
C ASN A 89 -3.92 14.78 6.97
N THR A 90 -2.98 13.90 7.34
CA THR A 90 -2.15 13.15 6.39
C THR A 90 -2.12 11.68 6.74
N MET A 91 -2.26 10.81 5.74
CA MET A 91 -2.06 9.36 5.87
C MET A 91 -0.85 8.92 5.05
N ILE A 92 -0.07 7.97 5.58
CA ILE A 92 1.01 7.30 4.85
C ILE A 92 0.65 5.83 4.68
N LEU A 93 0.71 5.34 3.45
CA LEU A 93 0.59 3.93 3.07
C LEU A 93 1.93 3.47 2.50
N SER A 94 2.41 2.31 2.92
CA SER A 94 3.63 1.70 2.41
C SER A 94 3.40 0.23 2.12
N ALA A 95 3.66 -0.19 0.88
CA ALA A 95 3.38 -1.52 0.40
C ALA A 95 4.24 -1.87 -0.82
N GLU A 96 5.17 -2.82 -0.67
CA GLU A 96 6.08 -3.24 -1.75
C GLU A 96 5.34 -3.93 -2.89
N ASN A 97 4.24 -4.62 -2.56
CA ASN A 97 3.48 -5.41 -3.53
C ASN A 97 2.85 -4.58 -4.65
N ILE A 98 2.68 -3.26 -4.48
CA ILE A 98 2.25 -2.38 -5.57
C ILE A 98 3.19 -2.50 -6.79
N TRP A 99 4.48 -2.75 -6.56
CA TRP A 99 5.48 -2.88 -7.62
C TRP A 99 5.13 -3.99 -8.63
N TRP A 100 4.72 -5.17 -8.15
CA TRP A 100 4.43 -6.31 -9.01
C TRP A 100 2.94 -6.52 -9.32
N LEU A 101 2.03 -6.08 -8.44
CA LEU A 101 0.58 -6.23 -8.65
C LEU A 101 0.06 -5.52 -9.91
N PRO A 102 -0.94 -6.07 -10.62
CA PRO A 102 -1.79 -7.20 -10.20
C PRO A 102 -1.19 -8.58 -10.51
N PHE A 103 0.02 -8.64 -11.05
CA PHE A 103 0.67 -9.90 -11.36
C PHE A 103 1.34 -10.51 -10.14
N LEU A 104 1.55 -11.83 -10.19
CA LEU A 104 2.47 -12.49 -9.29
C LEU A 104 3.91 -12.17 -9.68
N VAL A 105 4.85 -12.41 -8.75
CA VAL A 105 6.29 -12.21 -8.98
C VAL A 105 6.79 -13.01 -10.21
N PHE A 106 6.08 -14.06 -10.60
CA PHE A 106 6.31 -14.81 -11.83
C PHE A 106 5.34 -14.36 -12.92
N LYS A 107 5.88 -14.04 -14.10
CA LYS A 107 5.10 -13.70 -15.28
C LYS A 107 4.30 -14.93 -15.72
N GLU A 108 3.00 -14.75 -15.94
CA GLU A 108 2.14 -15.77 -16.56
C GLU A 108 2.73 -16.17 -17.93
N GLU A 109 2.92 -17.47 -18.17
CA GLU A 109 3.41 -17.96 -19.45
C GLU A 109 2.46 -17.51 -20.57
N ASN A 110 3.00 -16.88 -21.61
CA ASN A 110 2.27 -16.34 -22.78
C ASN A 110 1.47 -15.04 -22.59
N LEU A 111 1.63 -14.32 -21.48
CA LEU A 111 1.01 -13.00 -21.32
C LEU A 111 1.54 -12.01 -22.37
N LYS A 112 0.64 -11.51 -23.22
CA LYS A 112 0.92 -10.49 -24.23
C LYS A 112 1.23 -9.16 -23.57
N GLU A 113 2.05 -8.34 -24.24
CA GLU A 113 2.46 -7.04 -23.70
C GLU A 113 1.27 -6.08 -23.50
N ASP A 114 0.36 -6.00 -24.47
CA ASP A 114 -0.83 -5.13 -24.37
C ASP A 114 -1.72 -5.54 -23.19
N GLU A 115 -1.96 -6.85 -23.03
CA GLU A 115 -2.74 -7.40 -21.90
C GLU A 115 -2.05 -7.14 -20.55
N TYR A 116 -0.71 -7.17 -20.52
CA TYR A 116 0.06 -6.81 -19.33
C TYR A 116 -0.20 -5.36 -18.91
N TRP A 117 -0.15 -4.43 -19.88
CA TRP A 117 -0.34 -3.01 -19.61
C TRP A 117 -1.80 -2.68 -19.27
N GLU A 118 -2.77 -3.30 -19.95
CA GLU A 118 -4.20 -3.13 -19.68
C GLU A 118 -4.53 -3.52 -18.23
N ARG A 119 -4.11 -4.70 -17.78
CA ARG A 119 -4.33 -5.15 -16.38
C ARG A 119 -3.63 -4.26 -15.36
N LYS A 120 -2.43 -3.76 -15.66
CA LYS A 120 -1.73 -2.78 -14.79
C LYS A 120 -2.52 -1.48 -14.69
N GLU A 121 -3.02 -0.98 -15.81
CA GLU A 121 -3.82 0.24 -15.83
C GLU A 121 -5.10 0.08 -15.02
N GLU A 122 -5.84 -1.02 -15.20
CA GLU A 122 -7.02 -1.34 -14.39
C GLU A 122 -6.73 -1.35 -12.88
N PHE A 123 -5.60 -1.94 -12.48
CA PHE A 123 -5.18 -1.95 -11.08
C PHE A 123 -4.89 -0.53 -10.54
N PHE A 124 -4.17 0.29 -11.30
CA PHE A 124 -3.91 1.68 -10.90
C PHE A 124 -5.17 2.55 -10.94
N GLN A 125 -6.11 2.29 -11.84
CA GLN A 125 -7.42 2.94 -11.84
C GLN A 125 -8.20 2.64 -10.56
N LYS A 126 -8.15 1.41 -10.03
CA LYS A 126 -8.77 1.08 -8.73
C LYS A 126 -8.12 1.84 -7.56
N ILE A 127 -6.79 1.94 -7.54
CA ILE A 127 -6.05 2.77 -6.56
C ILE A 127 -6.47 4.24 -6.68
N SER A 128 -6.49 4.78 -7.91
CA SER A 128 -6.88 6.15 -8.19
C SER A 128 -8.32 6.42 -7.75
N CYS A 129 -9.25 5.51 -8.03
CA CYS A 129 -10.65 5.62 -7.62
C CYS A 129 -10.79 5.69 -6.10
N LEU A 130 -10.04 4.86 -5.36
CA LEU A 130 -10.08 4.85 -3.89
C LEU A 130 -9.57 6.17 -3.28
N PHE A 131 -8.61 6.83 -3.92
CA PHE A 131 -7.90 7.99 -3.36
C PHE A 131 -8.17 9.31 -4.10
N ASN A 132 -9.06 9.34 -5.09
CA ASN A 132 -9.28 10.49 -5.98
C ASN A 132 -9.70 11.78 -5.26
N LYS A 133 -10.36 11.68 -4.11
CA LYS A 133 -10.85 12.82 -3.32
C LYS A 133 -9.76 13.48 -2.46
N PHE A 134 -8.55 12.91 -2.43
CA PHE A 134 -7.43 13.39 -1.62
C PHE A 134 -6.31 13.94 -2.49
N ASN A 135 -5.50 14.82 -1.90
CA ASN A 135 -4.23 15.19 -2.47
C ASN A 135 -3.24 14.02 -2.32
N THR A 136 -3.16 13.19 -3.35
CA THR A 136 -2.37 11.96 -3.35
C THR A 136 -0.97 12.20 -3.91
N GLN A 137 0.05 11.84 -3.13
CA GLN A 137 1.46 11.91 -3.50
C GLN A 137 2.05 10.50 -3.54
N ILE A 138 2.83 10.20 -4.58
CA ILE A 138 3.58 8.95 -4.67
C ILE A 138 5.03 9.21 -4.29
N LEU A 139 5.51 8.55 -3.24
CA LEU A 139 6.91 8.62 -2.80
C LEU A 139 7.65 7.39 -3.32
N ILE A 140 8.51 7.59 -4.31
CA ILE A 140 9.34 6.52 -4.88
C ILE A 140 10.79 6.77 -4.52
N TYR A 141 11.43 5.77 -3.91
CA TYR A 141 12.89 5.74 -3.78
C TYR A 141 13.44 4.70 -4.75
N LEU A 142 14.29 5.14 -5.67
CA LEU A 142 14.95 4.29 -6.65
C LEU A 142 16.38 4.04 -6.22
N ARG A 143 16.78 2.77 -6.23
CA ARG A 143 18.18 2.34 -6.06
C ARG A 143 18.77 2.05 -7.43
N ARG A 144 20.07 2.31 -7.61
CA ARG A 144 20.78 1.85 -8.81
C ARG A 144 20.70 0.32 -8.91
N GLN A 145 20.48 -0.18 -10.12
CA GLN A 145 20.23 -1.61 -10.36
C GLN A 145 21.45 -2.50 -10.10
N ASP A 146 22.67 -1.99 -10.24
CA ASP A 146 23.89 -2.71 -9.91
C ASP A 146 23.99 -3.05 -8.41
N TYR A 147 23.60 -2.11 -7.55
CA TYR A 147 23.51 -2.38 -6.11
C TYR A 147 22.35 -3.28 -5.70
N TRP A 148 21.38 -3.51 -6.58
CA TRP A 148 20.29 -4.45 -6.31
C TRP A 148 20.83 -5.89 -6.24
N PHE A 149 21.76 -6.27 -7.13
CA PHE A 149 22.41 -7.59 -7.11
C PHE A 149 23.26 -7.84 -5.85
N GLU A 150 23.78 -6.78 -5.24
CA GLU A 150 24.57 -6.85 -4.00
C GLU A 150 23.70 -6.92 -2.73
N SER A 151 22.37 -6.98 -2.89
CA SER A 151 21.41 -6.96 -1.78
C SER A 151 21.09 -8.37 -1.31
N TRP A 152 21.80 -8.81 -0.27
CA TRP A 152 21.49 -10.04 0.47
C TRP A 152 20.05 -10.01 1.02
#